data_AF-A0A166HR01-F1
#
_entry.id   AF-A0A166HR01-F1
#
_cell.length_a   1.000
_cell.length_b   1.000
_cell.length_c   1.000
_cell.angle_alpha   90.00
_cell.angle_beta   90.00
_cell.angle_gamma   90.00
#
_symmetry.space_group_name_H-M   'P 1'
#
loop_
_entity.id
_entity.type
_entity.pdbx_description
1 polymer ?
#
loop_
_entity_poly.entity_id
_entity_poly.type
_entity_poly.pdbx_seq_one_letter_code
_entity_poly.pdbx_strand_id
1 'polypeptide(L)'
;MACENAINATRLLQTEVAAALGSDEWERLRTRAVFADTAVDRIVPNQETGQGLDVTVESFFEWVIDRTPFEGAEPELPGATYVDDLEPFIERKLFTVNTGHATAAYVGFAAGAHKLSDALALPDVHDAVKAALEDTKALLVAKHGFTDAEQQAYLEKTLARFANPYLTDTVDRVGRQPLRKLSRHERFVGPAAELAERGRTPDGLLAAIAAALRFDVPEDPQSVELRQKLASLTPEEFVAEVTGLTAEHPLFPQVVAVVRG
;
A
#
# COMPACT_ATOMS: atom_id res chain seq x y z
N MET A 1 5.22 -19.42 -6.72
CA MET A 1 4.30 -18.30 -6.46
C MET A 1 4.41 -17.94 -4.99
N ALA A 2 5.06 -16.82 -4.68
CA ALA A 2 5.05 -16.21 -3.35
C ALA A 2 3.85 -15.26 -3.26
N CYS A 3 3.06 -15.39 -2.19
CA CYS A 3 1.83 -14.62 -1.95
C CYS A 3 2.07 -13.59 -0.83
N GLU A 4 2.93 -12.61 -1.11
CA GLU A 4 3.43 -11.66 -0.11
C GLU A 4 2.88 -10.24 -0.35
N ASN A 5 2.85 -9.41 0.69
CA ASN A 5 2.57 -7.98 0.56
C ASN A 5 3.83 -7.23 0.09
N ALA A 6 4.41 -7.67 -1.03
CA ALA A 6 5.59 -7.12 -1.67
C ALA A 6 5.49 -7.26 -3.19
N ILE A 7 5.99 -6.26 -3.91
CA ILE A 7 6.03 -6.28 -5.38
C ILE A 7 7.10 -7.28 -5.82
N ASN A 8 6.80 -8.10 -6.83
CA ASN A 8 7.72 -9.08 -7.42
C ASN A 8 8.31 -10.10 -6.42
N ALA A 9 7.52 -10.48 -5.41
CA ALA A 9 7.97 -11.39 -4.34
C ALA A 9 8.41 -12.77 -4.86
N THR A 10 7.81 -13.27 -5.94
CA THR A 10 8.20 -14.57 -6.51
C THR A 10 9.51 -14.46 -7.27
N ARG A 11 9.75 -13.34 -7.95
CA ARG A 11 11.06 -13.06 -8.57
C ARG A 11 12.17 -12.95 -7.53
N LEU A 12 11.91 -12.29 -6.39
CA LEU A 12 12.86 -12.27 -5.27
C LEU A 12 13.13 -13.69 -4.74
N LEU A 13 12.07 -14.46 -4.48
CA LEU A 13 12.20 -15.87 -4.08
C LEU A 13 13.00 -16.69 -5.10
N GLN A 14 12.79 -16.46 -6.39
CA GLN A 14 13.53 -17.13 -7.46
C GLN A 14 15.03 -16.81 -7.37
N THR A 15 15.39 -15.54 -7.17
CA THR A 15 16.78 -15.12 -6.98
C THR A 15 17.41 -15.79 -5.76
N GLU A 16 16.72 -15.81 -4.62
CA GLU A 16 17.22 -16.44 -3.40
C GLU A 16 17.37 -17.97 -3.55
N VAL A 17 16.40 -18.63 -4.20
CA VAL A 17 16.50 -20.06 -4.52
C VAL A 17 17.68 -20.32 -5.45
N ALA A 18 17.86 -19.52 -6.51
CA ALA A 18 18.97 -19.66 -7.43
C ALA A 18 20.33 -19.41 -6.76
N ALA A 19 20.40 -18.52 -5.76
CA ALA A 19 21.63 -18.25 -5.01
C ALA A 19 21.95 -19.34 -3.98
N ALA A 20 20.92 -19.92 -3.35
CA ALA A 20 21.06 -21.03 -2.41
C ALA A 20 21.45 -22.34 -3.11
N LEU A 21 21.02 -22.51 -4.36
CA LEU A 21 21.37 -23.64 -5.21
C LEU A 21 22.66 -23.35 -5.99
N GLY A 22 23.49 -24.37 -6.23
CA GLY A 22 24.57 -24.25 -7.21
C GLY A 22 24.03 -24.14 -8.65
N SER A 23 24.84 -23.66 -9.60
CA SER A 23 24.46 -23.47 -11.00
C SER A 23 23.79 -24.70 -11.63
N ASP A 24 24.35 -25.89 -11.39
CA ASP A 24 23.89 -27.14 -12.00
C ASP A 24 22.54 -27.61 -11.42
N GLU A 25 22.27 -27.27 -10.16
CA GLU A 25 21.00 -27.60 -9.52
C GLU A 25 19.91 -26.60 -9.89
N TRP A 26 20.26 -25.31 -9.95
CA TRP A 26 19.38 -24.27 -10.48
C TRP A 26 18.93 -24.58 -11.91
N GLU A 27 19.85 -24.97 -12.79
CA GLU A 27 19.56 -25.31 -14.19
C GLU A 27 18.55 -26.47 -14.30
N ARG A 28 18.68 -27.48 -13.44
CA ARG A 28 17.74 -28.61 -13.38
C ARG A 28 16.39 -28.21 -12.77
N LEU A 29 16.37 -27.29 -11.81
CA LEU A 29 15.14 -26.86 -11.15
C LEU A 29 14.32 -25.92 -12.04
N ARG A 30 14.97 -24.94 -12.68
CA ARG A 30 14.28 -23.91 -13.49
C ARG A 30 13.54 -24.48 -14.70
N THR A 31 13.90 -25.69 -15.15
CA THR A 31 13.21 -26.41 -16.23
C THR A 31 11.98 -27.19 -15.77
N ARG A 32 11.75 -27.30 -14.45
CA ARG A 32 10.68 -28.08 -13.84
C ARG A 32 9.75 -27.27 -12.95
N ALA A 33 10.10 -26.02 -12.64
CA ALA A 33 9.37 -25.15 -11.73
C ALA A 33 8.94 -23.87 -12.43
N VAL A 34 7.73 -23.41 -12.14
CA VAL A 34 7.18 -22.14 -12.62
C VAL A 34 7.25 -21.10 -11.51
N PHE A 35 7.85 -19.95 -11.83
CA PHE A 35 7.96 -18.80 -10.94
C PHE A 35 7.06 -17.68 -11.45
N ALA A 36 5.81 -17.69 -11.03
CA ALA A 36 4.83 -16.63 -11.34
C ALA A 36 4.62 -15.69 -10.15
N ASP A 37 4.81 -14.40 -10.40
CA ASP A 37 4.49 -13.34 -9.45
C ASP A 37 2.98 -13.28 -9.18
N THR A 38 2.61 -12.69 -8.05
CA THR A 38 1.22 -12.56 -7.63
C THR A 38 0.95 -11.18 -7.05
N ALA A 39 -0.30 -10.74 -7.16
CA ALA A 39 -0.88 -9.68 -6.35
C ALA A 39 -1.98 -10.29 -5.49
N VAL A 40 -1.85 -10.17 -4.17
CA VAL A 40 -2.81 -10.72 -3.21
C VAL A 40 -3.40 -9.62 -2.34
N ASP A 41 -4.71 -9.69 -2.10
CA ASP A 41 -5.40 -8.79 -1.18
C ASP A 41 -6.45 -9.55 -0.36
N ARG A 42 -6.23 -9.53 0.96
CA ARG A 42 -7.21 -9.96 1.96
C ARG A 42 -6.83 -9.36 3.30
N ILE A 43 -7.77 -8.66 3.92
CA ILE A 43 -7.63 -8.18 5.28
C ILE A 43 -7.83 -9.38 6.22
N VAL A 44 -6.76 -9.69 6.94
CA VAL A 44 -6.73 -10.66 8.01
C VAL A 44 -6.39 -9.88 9.29
N PRO A 45 -7.38 -9.58 10.15
CA PRO A 45 -7.15 -8.80 11.36
C PRO A 45 -6.30 -9.58 12.38
N ASN A 46 -5.97 -8.93 13.50
CA ASN A 46 -5.41 -9.64 14.65
C ASN A 46 -6.40 -10.69 15.15
N GLN A 47 -5.87 -11.87 15.41
CA GLN A 47 -6.61 -13.02 15.91
C GLN A 47 -6.65 -12.96 17.45
N GLU A 48 -7.82 -13.13 18.05
CA GLU A 48 -7.99 -13.40 19.48
C GLU A 48 -7.07 -14.53 20.00
N THR A 49 -6.54 -14.33 21.21
CA THR A 49 -5.70 -15.34 21.87
C THR A 49 -6.51 -16.60 22.18
N GLY A 50 -5.95 -17.77 21.84
CA GLY A 50 -6.53 -19.07 22.23
C GLY A 50 -7.44 -19.73 21.20
N GLN A 51 -7.59 -19.17 19.99
CA GLN A 51 -8.43 -19.77 18.93
C GLN A 51 -7.75 -20.89 18.13
N GLY A 52 -6.52 -21.27 18.47
CA GLY A 52 -5.84 -22.42 17.86
C GLY A 52 -5.52 -22.21 16.38
N LEU A 53 -6.11 -23.06 15.51
CA LEU A 53 -5.92 -23.02 14.06
C LEU A 53 -7.00 -22.19 13.33
N ASP A 54 -8.04 -21.74 14.04
CA ASP A 54 -9.09 -20.93 13.44
C ASP A 54 -8.54 -19.54 13.07
N VAL A 55 -9.02 -19.00 11.95
CA VAL A 55 -8.61 -17.68 11.46
C VAL A 55 -9.84 -16.91 10.98
N THR A 56 -10.05 -15.74 11.58
CA THR A 56 -11.01 -14.74 11.11
C THR A 56 -10.41 -13.95 9.96
N VAL A 57 -11.12 -13.88 8.84
CA VAL A 57 -10.73 -13.17 7.62
C VAL A 57 -11.93 -12.41 7.07
N GLU A 58 -11.68 -11.33 6.33
CA GLU A 58 -12.77 -10.70 5.60
C GLU A 58 -13.33 -11.61 4.48
N SER A 59 -14.56 -11.32 4.04
CA SER A 59 -15.22 -12.05 2.96
C SER A 59 -14.60 -11.77 1.59
N PHE A 60 -14.12 -10.55 1.37
CA PHE A 60 -13.42 -10.19 0.14
C PHE A 60 -12.06 -10.88 0.07
N PHE A 61 -11.68 -11.28 -1.13
CA PHE A 61 -10.31 -11.66 -1.46
C PHE A 61 -10.05 -11.34 -2.92
N GLU A 62 -8.79 -11.08 -3.24
CA GLU A 62 -8.30 -10.97 -4.60
C GLU A 62 -6.98 -11.71 -4.70
N TRP A 63 -6.85 -12.58 -5.70
CA TRP A 63 -5.62 -13.28 -6.01
C TRP A 63 -5.39 -13.21 -7.51
N VAL A 64 -4.46 -12.36 -7.92
CA VAL A 64 -4.07 -12.16 -9.31
C VAL A 64 -2.70 -12.79 -9.54
N ILE A 65 -2.55 -13.55 -10.61
CA ILE A 65 -1.34 -14.31 -10.93
C ILE A 65 -0.87 -13.90 -12.33
N ASP A 66 0.42 -13.62 -12.46
CA ASP A 66 1.06 -13.46 -13.77
C ASP A 66 1.00 -14.79 -14.53
N ARG A 67 0.28 -14.80 -15.64
CA ARG A 67 0.09 -16.01 -16.44
C ARG A 67 1.27 -16.30 -17.37
N THR A 68 2.09 -15.30 -17.66
CA THR A 68 3.13 -15.41 -18.69
C THR A 68 4.13 -16.54 -18.44
N PRO A 69 4.53 -16.89 -17.20
CA PRO A 69 5.47 -17.99 -16.96
C PRO A 69 4.86 -19.39 -17.13
N PHE A 70 3.54 -19.49 -17.30
CA PHE A 70 2.85 -20.78 -17.49
C PHE A 70 2.77 -21.21 -18.95
N GLU A 71 3.04 -20.32 -19.90
CA GLU A 71 3.00 -20.63 -21.35
C GLU A 71 1.68 -21.28 -21.82
N GLY A 72 0.55 -20.86 -21.25
CA GLY A 72 -0.78 -21.40 -21.55
C GLY A 72 -1.13 -22.71 -20.84
N ALA A 73 -0.31 -23.14 -19.88
CA ALA A 73 -0.54 -24.29 -19.01
C ALA A 73 -0.89 -23.87 -17.57
N GLU A 74 -1.64 -22.77 -17.41
CA GLU A 74 -2.11 -22.30 -16.11
C GLU A 74 -2.98 -23.39 -15.44
N PRO A 75 -2.74 -23.74 -14.16
CA PRO A 75 -3.61 -24.65 -13.46
C PRO A 75 -4.97 -23.99 -13.14
N GLU A 76 -6.04 -24.79 -13.14
CA GLU A 76 -7.35 -24.32 -12.68
C GLU A 76 -7.35 -24.18 -11.15
N LEU A 77 -7.21 -22.95 -10.67
CA LEU A 77 -7.24 -22.61 -9.25
C LEU A 77 -8.50 -21.78 -8.93
N PRO A 78 -9.47 -22.35 -8.18
CA PRO A 78 -10.68 -21.61 -7.79
C PRO A 78 -10.34 -20.32 -7.04
N GLY A 79 -10.87 -19.20 -7.53
CA GLY A 79 -10.68 -17.88 -6.93
C GLY A 79 -9.40 -17.15 -7.36
N ALA A 80 -8.53 -17.76 -8.17
CA ALA A 80 -7.41 -17.08 -8.79
C ALA A 80 -7.82 -16.44 -10.12
N THR A 81 -7.25 -15.27 -10.42
CA THR A 81 -7.37 -14.59 -11.70
C THR A 81 -6.00 -14.53 -12.36
N TYR A 82 -5.88 -15.11 -13.55
CA TYR A 82 -4.65 -15.05 -14.35
C TYR A 82 -4.68 -13.81 -15.24
N VAL A 83 -3.58 -13.07 -15.35
CA VAL A 83 -3.46 -11.87 -16.20
C VAL A 83 -2.11 -11.83 -16.90
N ASP A 84 -2.03 -11.11 -18.02
CA ASP A 84 -0.78 -10.93 -18.77
C ASP A 84 0.11 -9.82 -18.16
N ASP A 85 -0.49 -8.91 -17.40
CA ASP A 85 0.21 -7.82 -16.72
C ASP A 85 -0.35 -7.62 -15.31
N LEU A 86 0.53 -7.74 -14.31
CA LEU A 86 0.19 -7.55 -12.91
C LEU A 86 0.25 -6.10 -12.45
N GLU A 87 1.01 -5.23 -13.14
CA GLU A 87 1.27 -3.86 -12.69
C GLU A 87 -0.02 -3.09 -12.38
N PRO A 88 -1.08 -3.13 -13.23
CA PRO A 88 -2.34 -2.45 -12.93
C PRO A 88 -2.99 -2.91 -11.62
N PHE A 89 -2.91 -4.20 -11.30
CA PHE A 89 -3.54 -4.78 -10.11
C PHE A 89 -2.73 -4.51 -8.84
N ILE A 90 -1.40 -4.59 -8.94
CA ILE A 90 -0.48 -4.22 -7.86
C ILE A 90 -0.70 -2.77 -7.46
N GLU A 91 -0.70 -1.86 -8.43
CA GLU A 91 -0.89 -0.43 -8.15
C GLU A 91 -2.32 -0.09 -7.73
N ARG A 92 -3.34 -0.72 -8.33
CA ARG A 92 -4.73 -0.51 -7.87
C ARG A 92 -4.88 -0.87 -6.39
N LYS A 93 -4.28 -1.98 -5.95
CA LYS A 93 -4.28 -2.38 -4.54
C LYS A 93 -3.46 -1.43 -3.67
N LEU A 94 -2.25 -1.08 -4.08
CA LEU A 94 -1.38 -0.17 -3.34
C LEU A 94 -1.99 1.23 -3.19
N PHE A 95 -2.50 1.79 -4.28
CA PHE A 95 -3.01 3.16 -4.32
C PHE A 95 -4.47 3.29 -3.87
N THR A 96 -5.22 2.18 -3.75
CA THR A 96 -6.56 2.20 -3.18
C THR A 96 -6.58 1.63 -1.76
N VAL A 97 -6.26 0.35 -1.61
CA VAL A 97 -6.40 -0.36 -0.33
C VAL A 97 -5.34 0.13 0.66
N ASN A 98 -4.06 0.06 0.29
CA ASN A 98 -3.00 0.43 1.22
C ASN A 98 -3.04 1.93 1.57
N THR A 99 -3.31 2.79 0.57
CA THR A 99 -3.43 4.25 0.74
C THR A 99 -4.59 4.59 1.67
N GLY A 100 -5.81 4.13 1.34
CA GLY A 100 -7.00 4.45 2.14
C GLY A 100 -6.89 3.94 3.57
N HIS A 101 -6.36 2.72 3.74
CA HIS A 101 -6.18 2.11 5.06
C HIS A 101 -5.17 2.90 5.92
N ALA A 102 -4.06 3.34 5.33
CA ALA A 102 -3.06 4.14 6.04
C ALA A 102 -3.55 5.57 6.30
N THR A 103 -4.29 6.21 5.37
CA THR A 103 -4.92 7.51 5.60
C THR A 103 -5.89 7.44 6.77
N ALA A 104 -6.76 6.42 6.80
CA ALA A 104 -7.70 6.20 7.90
C ALA A 104 -6.98 6.07 9.25
N ALA A 105 -5.86 5.33 9.28
CA ALA A 105 -5.06 5.17 10.47
C ALA A 105 -4.41 6.48 10.94
N TYR A 106 -3.78 7.26 10.05
CA TYR A 106 -3.10 8.48 10.46
C TYR A 106 -4.04 9.62 10.86
N VAL A 107 -5.13 9.80 10.11
CA VAL A 107 -6.15 10.81 10.45
C VAL A 107 -6.92 10.36 11.70
N GLY A 108 -7.25 9.07 11.80
CA GLY A 108 -7.86 8.48 12.98
C GLY A 108 -7.02 8.61 14.26
N PHE A 109 -5.71 8.36 14.15
CA PHE A 109 -4.75 8.57 15.23
C PHE A 109 -4.74 10.03 15.69
N ALA A 110 -4.69 10.98 14.74
CA ALA A 110 -4.77 12.40 15.06
C ALA A 110 -6.11 12.82 15.71
N ALA A 111 -7.19 12.09 15.42
CA ALA A 111 -8.51 12.26 16.04
C ALA A 111 -8.66 11.52 17.39
N GLY A 112 -7.63 10.79 17.84
CA GLY A 112 -7.66 10.02 19.09
C GLY A 112 -8.47 8.72 19.04
N ALA A 113 -8.80 8.22 17.83
CA ALA A 113 -9.46 6.93 17.67
C ALA A 113 -8.47 5.79 17.95
N HIS A 114 -8.92 4.74 18.62
CA HIS A 114 -8.08 3.54 18.85
C HIS A 114 -8.31 2.48 17.77
N LYS A 115 -9.57 2.15 17.47
CA LYS A 115 -9.92 1.20 16.39
C LYS A 115 -10.08 1.93 15.07
N LEU A 116 -9.67 1.27 14.00
CA LEU A 116 -9.79 1.83 12.65
C LEU A 116 -11.26 2.00 12.21
N SER A 117 -12.12 1.04 12.53
CA SER A 117 -13.55 1.10 12.24
C SER A 117 -14.24 2.27 12.94
N ASP A 118 -13.88 2.54 14.20
CA ASP A 118 -14.34 3.72 14.93
C ASP A 118 -13.84 5.01 14.28
N ALA A 119 -12.59 5.02 13.82
CA ALA A 119 -12.02 6.17 13.11
C ALA A 119 -12.81 6.47 11.82
N LEU A 120 -13.13 5.45 11.03
CA LEU A 120 -13.88 5.60 9.77
C LEU A 120 -15.34 6.02 9.96
N ALA A 121 -15.90 5.83 11.16
CA ALA A 121 -17.21 6.37 11.49
C ALA A 121 -17.19 7.90 11.73
N LEU A 122 -16.00 8.50 11.88
CA LEU A 122 -15.84 9.95 11.99
C LEU A 122 -15.90 10.59 10.58
N PRO A 123 -16.79 11.58 10.35
CA PRO A 123 -16.93 12.22 9.05
C PRO A 123 -15.61 12.77 8.49
N ASP A 124 -14.82 13.45 9.33
CA ASP A 124 -13.55 14.05 8.91
C ASP A 124 -12.51 12.99 8.46
N VAL A 125 -12.50 11.82 9.09
CA VAL A 125 -11.61 10.71 8.68
C VAL A 125 -12.11 10.11 7.38
N HIS A 126 -13.41 9.85 7.27
CA HIS A 126 -14.01 9.33 6.04
C HIS A 126 -13.73 10.25 4.84
N ASP A 127 -13.92 11.56 5.00
CA ASP A 127 -13.72 12.54 3.95
C ASP A 127 -12.23 12.68 3.57
N ALA A 128 -11.32 12.61 4.54
CA ALA A 128 -9.88 12.59 4.27
C ALA A 128 -9.44 11.34 3.49
N VAL A 129 -9.97 10.17 3.85
CA VAL A 129 -9.72 8.92 3.10
C VAL A 129 -10.26 9.05 1.68
N LYS A 130 -11.49 9.50 1.52
CA LYS A 130 -12.10 9.69 0.20
C LYS A 130 -11.28 10.65 -0.66
N ALA A 131 -10.87 11.80 -0.11
CA ALA A 131 -10.04 12.78 -0.84
C ALA A 131 -8.72 12.17 -1.34
N ALA A 132 -8.01 11.41 -0.50
CA ALA A 132 -6.79 10.73 -0.91
C ALA A 132 -7.04 9.65 -1.99
N LEU A 133 -8.19 8.96 -1.94
CA LEU A 133 -8.56 7.94 -2.91
C LEU A 133 -9.07 8.51 -4.24
N GLU A 134 -9.62 9.71 -4.26
CA GLU A 134 -9.97 10.41 -5.52
C GLU A 134 -8.71 10.80 -6.30
N ASP A 135 -7.66 11.26 -5.62
CA ASP A 135 -6.35 11.53 -6.25
C ASP A 135 -5.80 10.26 -6.90
N THR A 136 -5.77 9.14 -6.17
CA THR A 136 -5.23 7.89 -6.70
C THR A 136 -6.12 7.24 -7.75
N LYS A 137 -7.46 7.37 -7.64
CA LYS A 137 -8.39 6.97 -8.70
C LYS A 137 -8.07 7.69 -10.00
N ALA A 138 -7.90 9.02 -9.94
CA ALA A 138 -7.54 9.82 -11.09
C ALA A 138 -6.24 9.34 -11.77
N LEU A 139 -5.23 8.97 -10.97
CA LEU A 139 -3.99 8.39 -11.46
C LEU A 139 -4.20 7.02 -12.13
N LEU A 140 -4.88 6.10 -11.44
CA LEU A 140 -5.09 4.72 -11.91
C LEU A 140 -5.87 4.67 -13.22
N VAL A 141 -6.92 5.50 -13.36
CA VAL A 141 -7.68 5.64 -14.62
C VAL A 141 -6.79 6.14 -15.75
N ALA A 142 -5.96 7.15 -15.49
CA ALA A 142 -5.08 7.74 -16.51
C ALA A 142 -3.91 6.83 -16.90
N LYS A 143 -3.36 6.06 -15.96
CA LYS A 143 -2.16 5.23 -16.15
C LYS A 143 -2.49 3.85 -16.73
N HIS A 144 -3.51 3.18 -16.18
CA HIS A 144 -3.79 1.77 -16.46
C HIS A 144 -5.04 1.54 -17.32
N GLY A 145 -5.76 2.61 -17.67
CA GLY A 145 -6.92 2.51 -18.55
C GLY A 145 -8.14 1.84 -17.93
N PHE A 146 -8.20 1.70 -16.60
CA PHE A 146 -9.45 1.36 -15.91
C PHE A 146 -10.53 2.39 -16.26
N THR A 147 -11.77 1.95 -16.41
CA THR A 147 -12.87 2.92 -16.54
C THR A 147 -13.10 3.63 -15.21
N ASP A 148 -13.57 4.88 -15.27
CA ASP A 148 -13.90 5.64 -14.06
C ASP A 148 -14.90 4.90 -13.16
N ALA A 149 -15.90 4.25 -13.77
CA ALA A 149 -16.92 3.49 -13.08
C ALA A 149 -16.38 2.23 -12.39
N GLU A 150 -15.49 1.47 -13.04
CA GLU A 150 -14.84 0.30 -12.43
C GLU A 150 -13.99 0.72 -11.23
N GLN A 151 -13.20 1.78 -11.37
CA GLN A 151 -12.35 2.23 -10.29
C GLN A 151 -13.15 2.87 -9.15
N GLN A 152 -14.25 3.60 -9.44
CA GLN A 152 -15.16 4.09 -8.41
C GLN A 152 -15.78 2.93 -7.64
N ALA A 153 -16.27 1.89 -8.34
CA ALA A 153 -16.85 0.72 -7.68
C ALA A 153 -15.83 0.01 -6.77
N TYR A 154 -14.57 -0.07 -7.19
CA TYR A 154 -13.48 -0.62 -6.39
C TYR A 154 -13.18 0.22 -5.14
N LEU A 155 -13.20 1.56 -5.27
CA LEU A 155 -13.05 2.51 -4.16
C LEU A 155 -14.17 2.35 -3.14
N GLU A 156 -15.44 2.39 -3.57
CA GLU A 156 -16.61 2.24 -2.67
C GLU A 156 -16.60 0.88 -1.95
N LYS A 157 -16.26 -0.19 -2.68
CA LYS A 157 -16.09 -1.53 -2.10
C LYS A 157 -14.99 -1.53 -1.05
N THR A 158 -13.90 -0.83 -1.27
CA THR A 158 -12.78 -0.72 -0.34
C THR A 158 -13.16 0.06 0.92
N LEU A 159 -13.89 1.17 0.80
CA LEU A 159 -14.42 1.92 1.95
C LEU A 159 -15.34 1.04 2.81
N ALA A 160 -16.25 0.30 2.17
CA ALA A 160 -17.13 -0.63 2.86
C ALA A 160 -16.36 -1.76 3.59
N ARG A 161 -15.26 -2.26 3.00
CA ARG A 161 -14.38 -3.24 3.64
C ARG A 161 -13.75 -2.69 4.92
N PHE A 162 -13.26 -1.46 4.89
CA PHE A 162 -12.64 -0.86 6.08
C PHE A 162 -13.63 -0.56 7.20
N ALA A 163 -14.88 -0.22 6.85
CA ALA A 163 -15.96 0.02 7.81
C ALA A 163 -16.52 -1.26 8.44
N ASN A 164 -15.99 -2.44 8.11
CA ASN A 164 -16.45 -3.71 8.67
C ASN A 164 -16.20 -3.76 10.19
N PRO A 165 -17.25 -3.83 11.02
CA PRO A 165 -17.12 -3.78 12.49
C PRO A 165 -16.44 -5.02 13.09
N TYR A 166 -16.35 -6.12 12.33
CA TYR A 166 -15.63 -7.33 12.73
C TYR A 166 -14.11 -7.21 12.57
N LEU A 167 -13.61 -6.15 11.91
CA LEU A 167 -12.18 -5.87 11.86
C LEU A 167 -11.76 -5.22 13.18
N THR A 168 -10.86 -5.89 13.89
CA THR A 168 -10.36 -5.49 15.22
C THR A 168 -9.07 -4.66 15.14
N ASP A 169 -8.75 -4.15 13.96
CA ASP A 169 -7.52 -3.41 13.72
C ASP A 169 -7.49 -2.06 14.42
N THR A 170 -6.32 -1.73 14.96
CA THR A 170 -6.06 -0.46 15.62
C THR A 170 -5.35 0.51 14.67
N VAL A 171 -5.59 1.80 14.87
CA VAL A 171 -4.91 2.84 14.08
C VAL A 171 -3.39 2.74 14.24
N ASP A 172 -2.91 2.40 15.44
CA ASP A 172 -1.47 2.25 15.70
C ASP A 172 -0.87 1.12 14.88
N ARG A 173 -1.52 -0.05 14.85
CA ARG A 173 -1.07 -1.24 14.09
C ARG A 173 -1.05 -0.94 12.60
N VAL A 174 -2.13 -0.36 12.10
CA VAL A 174 -2.25 -0.03 10.68
C VAL A 174 -1.30 1.09 10.30
N GLY A 175 -1.02 2.04 11.21
CA GLY A 175 -0.14 3.20 11.04
C GLY A 175 1.36 2.90 11.09
N ARG A 176 1.79 1.76 11.66
CA ARG A 176 3.21 1.41 11.83
C ARG A 176 4.07 1.57 10.58
N GLN A 177 5.37 1.80 10.78
CA GLN A 177 6.37 1.98 9.74
C GLN A 177 6.08 3.19 8.82
N PRO A 178 5.89 4.40 9.40
CA PRO A 178 5.55 5.58 8.60
C PRO A 178 6.65 5.96 7.60
N LEU A 179 7.94 5.81 7.94
CA LEU A 179 9.04 6.12 7.01
C LEU A 179 8.97 5.26 5.74
N ARG A 180 8.73 3.96 5.89
CA ARG A 180 8.54 3.06 4.74
C ARG A 180 7.37 3.53 3.87
N LYS A 181 6.23 3.89 4.48
CA LYS A 181 5.02 4.31 3.76
C LYS A 181 5.11 5.69 3.10
N LEU A 182 5.99 6.54 3.60
CA LEU A 182 6.31 7.85 3.03
C LEU A 182 7.39 7.78 1.94
N SER A 183 7.97 6.60 1.67
CA SER A 183 9.03 6.45 0.67
C SER A 183 8.53 6.57 -0.79
N ARG A 184 9.48 6.84 -1.71
CA ARG A 184 9.23 7.22 -3.11
C ARG A 184 8.27 6.30 -3.88
N HIS A 185 8.32 5.00 -3.62
CA HIS A 185 7.58 3.98 -4.37
C HIS A 185 6.45 3.36 -3.55
N GLU A 186 5.97 4.06 -2.52
CA GLU A 186 4.88 3.63 -1.67
C GLU A 186 3.62 4.49 -1.88
N ARG A 187 2.57 4.13 -1.13
CA ARG A 187 1.16 4.49 -1.20
C ARG A 187 0.84 5.98 -1.15
N PHE A 188 1.76 6.83 -0.71
CA PHE A 188 1.54 8.28 -0.65
C PHE A 188 2.39 9.03 -1.66
N VAL A 189 3.71 8.99 -1.50
CA VAL A 189 4.62 9.78 -2.32
C VAL A 189 4.68 9.26 -3.74
N GLY A 190 4.59 7.95 -3.97
CA GLY A 190 4.54 7.37 -5.31
C GLY A 190 3.42 7.95 -6.17
N PRO A 191 2.15 7.79 -5.80
CA PRO A 191 1.05 8.30 -6.60
C PRO A 191 1.01 9.84 -6.63
N ALA A 192 1.38 10.52 -5.54
CA ALA A 192 1.45 11.98 -5.54
C ALA A 192 2.50 12.51 -6.52
N ALA A 193 3.67 11.85 -6.60
CA ALA A 193 4.76 12.27 -7.48
C ALA A 193 4.33 12.13 -8.94
N GLU A 194 3.74 10.99 -9.26
CA GLU A 194 3.17 10.66 -10.56
C GLU A 194 2.05 11.62 -10.99
N LEU A 195 1.20 12.07 -10.07
CA LEU A 195 0.18 13.08 -10.35
C LEU A 195 0.81 14.44 -10.64
N ALA A 196 1.80 14.85 -9.86
CA ALA A 196 2.52 16.12 -10.06
C ALA A 196 3.28 16.16 -11.39
N GLU A 197 3.90 15.04 -11.80
CA GLU A 197 4.53 14.88 -13.12
C GLU A 197 3.51 15.03 -14.27
N ARG A 198 2.23 14.69 -14.02
CA ARG A 198 1.11 14.90 -14.95
C ARG A 198 0.44 16.28 -14.80
N GLY A 199 1.05 17.19 -14.05
CA GLY A 199 0.53 18.55 -13.84
C GLY A 199 -0.72 18.63 -12.97
N ARG A 200 -0.97 17.62 -12.13
CA ARG A 200 -2.08 17.59 -11.17
C ARG A 200 -1.57 17.74 -9.75
N THR A 201 -2.20 18.63 -8.98
CA THR A 201 -1.96 18.78 -7.54
C THR A 201 -2.70 17.68 -6.78
N PRO A 202 -2.00 16.84 -5.99
CA PRO A 202 -2.61 15.74 -5.24
C PRO A 202 -2.96 16.18 -3.81
N ASP A 203 -3.96 17.06 -3.67
CA ASP A 203 -4.30 17.71 -2.39
C ASP A 203 -4.69 16.70 -1.29
N GLY A 204 -5.42 15.63 -1.64
CA GLY A 204 -5.84 14.59 -0.70
C GLY A 204 -4.64 13.78 -0.19
N LEU A 205 -3.71 13.43 -1.08
CA LEU A 205 -2.47 12.73 -0.69
C LEU A 205 -1.54 13.62 0.13
N LEU A 206 -1.44 14.92 -0.18
CA LEU A 206 -0.67 15.87 0.62
C LEU A 206 -1.24 15.99 2.04
N ALA A 207 -2.56 16.03 2.19
CA ALA A 207 -3.22 16.00 3.50
C ALA A 207 -2.96 14.69 4.26
N ALA A 208 -2.97 13.54 3.57
CA ALA A 208 -2.64 12.24 4.16
C ALA A 208 -1.17 12.16 4.61
N ILE A 209 -0.24 12.71 3.82
CA ILE A 209 1.18 12.84 4.20
C ILE A 209 1.29 13.71 5.46
N ALA A 210 0.60 14.86 5.50
CA ALA A 210 0.60 15.73 6.67
C ALA A 210 0.11 15.00 7.94
N ALA A 211 -0.90 14.14 7.81
CA ALA A 211 -1.37 13.30 8.91
C ALA A 211 -0.33 12.25 9.33
N ALA A 212 0.34 11.60 8.36
CA ALA A 212 1.39 10.63 8.64
C ALA A 212 2.58 11.24 9.40
N LEU A 213 2.95 12.50 9.12
CA LEU A 213 4.03 13.20 9.83
C LEU A 213 3.71 13.48 11.31
N ARG A 214 2.42 13.46 11.69
CA ARG A 214 1.96 13.60 13.09
C ARG A 214 1.86 12.28 13.83
N PHE A 215 2.11 11.15 13.18
CA PHE A 215 2.06 9.84 13.82
C PHE A 215 3.19 9.72 14.86
N ASP A 216 2.82 9.35 16.09
CA ASP A 216 3.74 9.32 17.23
C ASP A 216 3.39 8.17 18.18
N VAL A 217 3.88 6.98 17.82
CA VAL A 217 3.70 5.74 18.60
C VAL A 217 5.07 5.28 19.11
N PRO A 218 5.37 5.41 20.43
CA PRO A 218 6.68 5.07 21.00
C PRO A 218 7.12 3.61 20.77
N GLU A 219 6.17 2.69 20.62
CA GLU A 219 6.42 1.27 20.38
C GLU A 219 6.78 0.96 18.92
N ASP A 220 6.63 1.92 18.00
CA ASP A 220 7.05 1.78 16.60
C ASP A 220 8.40 2.49 16.36
N PRO A 221 9.49 1.74 16.14
CA PRO A 221 10.81 2.32 15.92
C PRO A 221 10.87 3.35 14.78
N GLN A 222 10.11 3.15 13.69
CA GLN A 222 10.07 4.11 12.60
C GLN A 222 9.26 5.37 12.93
N SER A 223 8.28 5.28 13.85
CA SER A 223 7.60 6.47 14.36
C SER A 223 8.56 7.30 15.20
N VAL A 224 9.34 6.67 16.08
CA VAL A 224 10.38 7.35 16.87
C VAL A 224 11.43 7.99 15.95
N GLU A 225 11.90 7.26 14.94
CA GLU A 225 12.85 7.78 13.96
C GLU A 225 12.25 8.95 13.15
N LEU A 226 10.98 8.87 12.75
CA LEU A 226 10.27 9.98 12.10
C LEU A 226 10.29 11.25 12.96
N ARG A 227 9.97 11.15 14.26
CA ARG A 227 10.02 12.30 15.19
C ARG A 227 11.44 12.88 15.29
N GLN A 228 12.46 12.03 15.33
CA GLN A 228 13.86 12.47 15.37
C GLN A 228 14.25 13.23 14.10
N LYS A 229 13.96 12.68 12.91
CA LYS A 229 14.27 13.33 11.64
C LYS A 229 13.56 14.66 11.48
N LEU A 230 12.27 14.75 11.87
CA LEU A 230 11.52 16.01 11.85
C LEU A 230 12.12 17.08 12.78
N ALA A 231 12.78 16.68 13.86
CA ALA A 231 13.41 17.60 14.81
C ALA A 231 14.84 18.00 14.41
N SER A 232 15.55 17.18 13.64
CA SER A 232 16.97 17.37 13.35
C SER A 232 17.28 17.85 11.93
N LEU A 233 16.42 17.55 10.94
CA LEU A 233 16.62 17.91 9.54
C LEU A 233 15.86 19.19 9.19
N THR A 234 16.37 19.93 8.21
CA THR A 234 15.56 20.94 7.52
C THR A 234 14.41 20.26 6.75
N PRO A 235 13.30 20.97 6.47
CA PRO A 235 12.21 20.40 5.66
C PRO A 235 12.69 19.83 4.31
N GLU A 236 13.62 20.51 3.65
CA GLU A 236 14.19 20.09 2.36
C GLU A 236 15.01 18.80 2.49
N GLU A 237 15.87 18.69 3.52
CA GLU A 237 16.64 17.47 3.80
C GLU A 237 15.73 16.30 4.17
N PHE A 238 14.71 16.54 5.01
CA PHE A 238 13.73 15.53 5.37
C PHE A 238 13.02 14.97 4.14
N VAL A 239 12.54 15.85 3.25
CA VAL A 239 11.84 15.43 2.03
C VAL A 239 12.78 14.60 1.15
N ALA A 240 14.00 15.05 0.92
CA ALA A 240 14.96 14.29 0.11
C ALA A 240 15.26 12.90 0.70
N GLU A 241 15.50 12.82 2.01
CA GLU A 241 15.91 11.58 2.68
C GLU A 241 14.76 10.58 2.82
N VAL A 242 13.59 11.02 3.29
CA VAL A 242 12.48 10.11 3.63
C VAL A 242 11.66 9.75 2.40
N THR A 243 11.43 10.72 1.51
CA THR A 243 10.52 10.54 0.38
C THR A 243 11.23 10.19 -0.92
N GLY A 244 12.56 10.38 -1.01
CA GLY A 244 13.33 10.18 -2.23
C GLY A 244 12.97 11.16 -3.36
N LEU A 245 12.28 12.26 -3.05
CA LEU A 245 12.05 13.35 -4.00
C LEU A 245 13.32 14.20 -4.14
N THR A 246 13.70 14.55 -5.36
CA THR A 246 14.77 15.53 -5.61
C THR A 246 14.20 16.95 -5.68
N ALA A 247 15.05 17.96 -5.49
CA ALA A 247 14.63 19.36 -5.47
C ALA A 247 14.01 19.83 -6.81
N GLU A 248 14.37 19.18 -7.91
CA GLU A 248 13.86 19.46 -9.26
C GLU A 248 12.47 18.86 -9.50
N HIS A 249 12.03 17.94 -8.65
CA HIS A 249 10.76 17.23 -8.83
C HIS A 249 9.56 18.16 -8.56
N PRO A 250 8.50 18.17 -9.40
CA PRO A 250 7.37 19.11 -9.27
C PRO A 250 6.58 18.98 -7.94
N LEU A 251 6.60 17.79 -7.33
CA LEU A 251 5.98 17.56 -6.02
C LEU A 251 6.82 18.11 -4.84
N PHE A 252 8.15 18.24 -5.00
CA PHE A 252 9.08 18.58 -3.91
C PHE A 252 8.66 19.82 -3.11
N PRO A 253 8.38 20.99 -3.72
CA PRO A 253 8.03 22.19 -2.96
C PRO A 253 6.72 22.04 -2.16
N GLN A 254 5.79 21.21 -2.63
CA GLN A 254 4.51 20.98 -1.96
C GLN A 254 4.70 20.12 -0.71
N VAL A 255 5.53 19.08 -0.79
CA VAL A 255 5.84 18.22 0.38
C VAL A 255 6.70 18.97 1.38
N VAL A 256 7.64 19.82 0.92
CA VAL A 256 8.39 20.72 1.81
C VAL A 256 7.46 21.65 2.58
N ALA A 257 6.43 22.20 1.92
CA ALA A 257 5.42 23.02 2.60
C ALA A 257 4.64 22.22 3.66
N VAL A 258 4.27 20.97 3.35
CA VAL A 258 3.62 20.06 4.30
C VAL A 258 4.51 19.75 5.52
N VAL A 259 5.81 19.53 5.31
CA VAL A 259 6.76 19.24 6.41
C VAL A 259 6.98 20.48 7.30
N ARG A 260 6.92 21.68 6.72
CA ARG A 260 7.11 22.94 7.45
C ARG A 260 5.97 23.25 8.43
N GLY A 261 4.75 22.82 8.13
CA GLY A 261 3.54 23.09 8.91
C GLY A 261 2.84 24.37 8.48
#